data_AF-A0A1Y2N740-F1
#
_entry.id   AF-A0A1Y2N740-F1
#
_cell.length_a   1.000
_cell.length_b   1.000
_cell.length_c   1.000
_cell.angle_alpha   90.00
_cell.angle_beta   90.00
_cell.angle_gamma   90.00
#
_symmetry.space_group_name_H-M   'P 1'
#
loop_
_entity.id
_entity.type
_entity.pdbx_description
1 polymer ?
#
loop_
_entity_poly.entity_id
_entity_poly.type
_entity_poly.pdbx_seq_one_letter_code
_entity_poly.pdbx_strand_id
1 'polypeptide(L)'
;MPSIPPTTQPIAQPITLPLPLTANCSILFPDLPITARPAAAAAAGFDAVEFWWPFERSVPGDAEIDGFVTAVSDAGVVLSGLNFTGGDMAAGERGILSDPARRAEFADNVDVAVGIGERLGATGFNALYGNRLDGLDPAAQDEAAAENLALAGRAAARIGAVALLEPISGIDRYPLRTAADAVAVLDRTGSDDVRLLLDVFHLAVNGDDPAAAIDQHADRIGHVQIADAPGRGEPGTGTLPIAALVDRVVAAGYRGRISLEYRPVTADPFGWLTVR
;
A
#
# COMPACT_ATOMS: atom_id res chain seq x y z
N MET A 1 -12.82 16.18 24.95
CA MET A 1 -11.37 16.34 24.73
C MET A 1 -11.14 17.72 24.14
N PRO A 2 -10.17 18.51 24.63
CA PRO A 2 -9.91 19.83 24.10
C PRO A 2 -9.37 19.70 22.67
N SER A 3 -9.99 20.40 21.72
CA SER A 3 -9.54 20.48 20.33
C SER A 3 -8.21 21.22 20.27
N ILE A 4 -7.15 20.52 19.87
CA ILE A 4 -5.88 21.13 19.50
C ILE A 4 -6.14 21.87 18.18
N PRO A 5 -5.93 23.19 18.10
CA PRO A 5 -6.06 23.90 16.83
C PRO A 5 -4.98 23.39 15.87
N PRO A 6 -5.26 23.29 14.56
CA PRO A 6 -4.24 22.92 13.59
C PRO A 6 -3.12 23.97 13.65
N THR A 7 -1.97 23.56 14.17
CA THR A 7 -0.74 24.36 14.10
C THR A 7 -0.36 24.39 12.63
N THR A 8 -0.59 25.51 11.94
CA THR A 8 -0.01 25.76 10.62
C THR A 8 1.49 26.00 10.81
N GLN A 9 2.26 24.94 11.05
CA GLN A 9 3.69 24.99 10.83
C GLN A 9 3.90 25.06 9.31
N PRO A 10 4.58 26.09 8.78
CA PRO A 10 4.97 26.09 7.38
C PRO A 10 5.87 24.89 7.12
N ILE A 11 5.63 24.18 6.02
CA ILE A 11 6.42 23.03 5.61
C ILE A 11 7.87 23.50 5.43
N ALA A 12 8.81 22.79 6.06
CA ALA A 12 10.22 23.12 6.06
C ALA A 12 10.85 22.87 4.68
N GLN A 13 10.69 23.82 3.76
CA GLN A 13 11.17 23.78 2.36
C GLN A 13 10.58 22.64 1.50
N PRO A 14 10.40 22.87 0.19
CA PRO A 14 10.00 21.79 -0.70
C PRO A 14 11.04 20.66 -0.74
N ILE A 15 10.57 19.41 -0.79
CA ILE A 15 11.38 18.22 -0.98
C ILE A 15 11.29 17.80 -2.45
N THR A 16 12.43 17.46 -3.05
CA THR A 16 12.49 16.98 -4.45
C THR A 16 12.55 15.46 -4.50
N LEU A 17 11.58 14.83 -5.15
CA LEU A 17 11.52 13.39 -5.36
C LEU A 17 11.71 13.01 -6.83
N PRO A 18 12.30 11.84 -7.13
CA PRO A 18 12.39 11.33 -8.49
C PRO A 18 11.01 10.87 -9.01
N LEU A 19 10.76 11.06 -10.29
CA LEU A 19 9.67 10.37 -11.00
C LEU A 19 10.03 8.88 -11.27
N PRO A 20 9.03 8.00 -11.43
CA PRO A 20 7.59 8.27 -11.40
C PRO A 20 6.97 8.18 -9.99
N LEU A 21 5.88 8.93 -9.75
CA LEU A 21 5.11 8.94 -8.49
C LEU A 21 3.72 8.32 -8.68
N THR A 22 3.05 7.93 -7.60
CA THR A 22 1.63 7.57 -7.60
C THR A 22 0.92 8.16 -6.40
N ALA A 23 -0.35 8.56 -6.56
CA ALA A 23 -1.15 9.08 -5.47
C ALA A 23 -2.02 7.98 -4.87
N ASN A 24 -1.92 7.74 -3.56
CA ASN A 24 -2.86 6.84 -2.88
C ASN A 24 -4.19 7.56 -2.66
N CYS A 25 -5.15 7.26 -3.52
CA CYS A 25 -6.47 7.88 -3.50
C CYS A 25 -7.35 7.41 -2.34
N SER A 26 -6.98 6.33 -1.64
CA SER A 26 -7.74 5.89 -0.46
C SER A 26 -7.57 6.85 0.71
N ILE A 27 -6.37 7.44 0.87
CA ILE A 27 -6.04 8.30 2.01
C ILE A 27 -5.94 9.80 1.66
N LEU A 28 -5.53 10.16 0.44
CA LEU A 28 -5.31 11.57 0.05
C LEU A 28 -6.61 12.34 -0.21
N PHE A 29 -7.67 11.64 -0.65
CA PHE A 29 -8.95 12.26 -1.01
C PHE A 29 -10.13 11.60 -0.26
N PRO A 30 -10.09 11.54 1.08
CA PRO A 30 -11.03 10.74 1.87
C PRO A 30 -12.48 11.24 1.76
N ASP A 31 -12.67 12.54 1.56
CA ASP A 31 -13.99 13.19 1.51
C ASP A 31 -14.69 13.05 0.16
N LEU A 32 -13.98 12.56 -0.86
CA LEU A 32 -14.55 12.32 -2.18
C LEU A 32 -15.10 10.89 -2.27
N PRO A 33 -16.22 10.68 -3.00
CA PRO A 33 -16.62 9.35 -3.42
C PRO A 33 -15.49 8.65 -4.17
N ILE A 34 -15.33 7.33 -4.00
CA ILE A 34 -14.25 6.53 -4.61
C ILE A 34 -14.09 6.81 -6.11
N THR A 35 -15.20 6.92 -6.86
CA THR A 35 -15.20 7.17 -8.30
C THR A 35 -14.80 8.60 -8.70
N ALA A 36 -14.76 9.56 -7.78
CA ALA A 36 -14.30 10.92 -8.05
C ALA A 36 -12.81 11.12 -7.76
N ARG A 37 -12.18 10.20 -7.01
CA ARG A 37 -10.79 10.34 -6.56
C ARG A 37 -9.74 10.25 -7.68
N PRO A 38 -9.88 9.40 -8.72
CA PRO A 38 -8.93 9.36 -9.82
C PRO A 38 -8.83 10.71 -10.55
N ALA A 39 -9.97 11.35 -10.81
CA ALA A 39 -10.01 12.66 -11.45
C ALA A 39 -9.38 13.75 -10.56
N ALA A 40 -9.54 13.67 -9.23
CA ALA A 40 -8.87 14.59 -8.31
C ALA A 40 -7.34 14.41 -8.32
N ALA A 41 -6.84 13.18 -8.38
CA ALA A 41 -5.42 12.91 -8.54
C ALA A 41 -4.87 13.43 -9.87
N ALA A 42 -5.60 13.20 -10.97
CA ALA A 42 -5.26 13.73 -12.29
C ALA A 42 -5.19 15.26 -12.31
N ALA A 43 -6.16 15.93 -11.69
CA ALA A 43 -6.18 17.38 -11.55
C ALA A 43 -5.01 17.92 -10.71
N ALA A 44 -4.48 17.12 -9.78
CA ALA A 44 -3.28 17.41 -9.01
C ALA A 44 -1.97 17.08 -9.77
N GLY A 45 -2.05 16.58 -11.02
CA GLY A 45 -0.90 16.34 -11.90
C GLY A 45 -0.34 14.91 -11.86
N PHE A 46 -1.03 13.97 -11.21
CA PHE A 46 -0.63 12.56 -11.22
C PHE A 46 -1.13 11.84 -12.46
N ASP A 47 -0.28 10.99 -13.04
CA ASP A 47 -0.61 10.09 -14.14
C ASP A 47 -0.94 8.66 -13.65
N ALA A 48 -0.77 8.40 -12.36
CA ALA A 48 -1.11 7.12 -11.73
C ALA A 48 -1.66 7.29 -10.33
N VAL A 49 -2.49 6.32 -9.96
CA VAL A 49 -3.16 6.22 -8.67
C VAL A 49 -3.01 4.83 -8.10
N GLU A 50 -3.11 4.73 -6.79
CA GLU A 50 -3.31 3.46 -6.11
C GLU A 50 -4.45 3.55 -5.10
N PHE A 51 -4.97 2.39 -4.73
CA PHE A 51 -6.10 2.28 -3.84
C PHE A 51 -5.95 1.10 -2.88
N TRP A 52 -6.36 1.29 -1.63
CA TRP A 52 -6.89 0.18 -0.83
C TRP A 52 -8.10 -0.45 -1.52
N TRP A 53 -8.55 -1.63 -1.09
CA TRP A 53 -9.71 -2.27 -1.69
C TRP A 53 -10.93 -1.33 -1.68
N PRO A 54 -11.47 -0.91 -2.84
CA PRO A 54 -12.40 0.21 -2.92
C PRO A 54 -13.87 -0.21 -2.76
N PHE A 55 -14.12 -1.48 -2.41
CA PHE A 55 -15.45 -2.08 -2.33
C PHE A 55 -15.74 -2.61 -0.92
N GLU A 56 -17.02 -2.65 -0.55
CA GLU A 56 -17.45 -3.20 0.76
C GLU A 56 -17.28 -4.72 0.86
N ARG A 57 -17.33 -5.42 -0.28
CA ARG A 57 -17.27 -6.89 -0.34
C ARG A 57 -15.98 -7.34 -1.01
N SER A 58 -15.51 -8.52 -0.62
CA SER A 58 -14.36 -9.18 -1.26
C SER A 58 -14.61 -9.51 -2.73
N VAL A 59 -15.86 -9.81 -3.10
CA VAL A 59 -16.30 -10.01 -4.48
C VAL A 59 -17.47 -9.05 -4.77
N PRO A 60 -17.20 -7.82 -5.25
CA PRO A 60 -18.22 -6.86 -5.64
C PRO A 60 -18.95 -7.32 -6.92
N GLY A 61 -20.11 -6.71 -7.20
CA GLY A 61 -20.84 -6.98 -8.44
C GLY A 61 -20.24 -6.26 -9.65
N ASP A 62 -20.50 -6.77 -10.85
CA ASP A 62 -19.96 -6.25 -12.12
C ASP A 62 -20.18 -4.74 -12.29
N ALA A 63 -21.36 -4.23 -11.91
CA ALA A 63 -21.67 -2.80 -12.02
C ALA A 63 -20.79 -1.92 -11.12
N GLU A 64 -20.41 -2.40 -9.92
CA GLU A 64 -19.50 -1.69 -9.03
C GLU A 64 -18.08 -1.67 -9.61
N ILE A 65 -17.63 -2.83 -10.12
CA ILE A 65 -16.33 -3.00 -10.78
C ILE A 65 -16.24 -2.07 -11.99
N ASP A 66 -17.24 -2.10 -12.88
CA ASP A 66 -17.28 -1.28 -14.08
C ASP A 66 -17.35 0.22 -13.77
N GLY A 67 -18.06 0.60 -12.71
CA GLY A 67 -18.07 1.98 -12.23
C GLY A 67 -16.69 2.46 -11.80
N PHE A 68 -15.95 1.64 -11.05
CA PHE A 68 -14.57 1.95 -10.65
C PHE A 68 -13.62 2.00 -11.83
N VAL A 69 -13.67 1.00 -12.73
CA VAL A 69 -12.82 0.95 -13.93
C VAL A 69 -13.08 2.15 -14.85
N THR A 70 -14.34 2.52 -15.05
CA THR A 70 -14.72 3.68 -15.85
C THR A 70 -14.17 4.96 -15.22
N ALA A 71 -14.31 5.13 -13.91
CA ALA A 71 -13.79 6.31 -13.20
C ALA A 71 -12.27 6.48 -13.35
N VAL A 72 -11.50 5.40 -13.24
CA VAL A 72 -10.04 5.44 -13.44
C VAL A 72 -9.69 5.74 -14.90
N SER A 73 -10.38 5.08 -15.84
CA SER A 73 -10.13 5.24 -17.28
C SER A 73 -10.47 6.65 -17.77
N ASP A 74 -11.62 7.19 -17.37
CA ASP A 74 -12.08 8.53 -17.76
C ASP A 74 -11.20 9.65 -17.18
N ALA A 75 -10.60 9.42 -16.00
CA ALA A 75 -9.62 10.32 -15.42
C ALA A 75 -8.28 10.32 -16.19
N GLY A 76 -8.02 9.33 -17.04
CA GLY A 76 -6.81 9.22 -17.84
C GLY A 76 -5.56 8.85 -17.03
N VAL A 77 -5.73 8.13 -15.91
CA VAL A 77 -4.64 7.69 -15.02
C VAL A 77 -4.51 6.16 -15.02
N VAL A 78 -3.30 5.67 -14.74
CA VAL A 78 -3.03 4.24 -14.54
C VAL A 78 -3.34 3.86 -13.09
N LEU A 79 -4.01 2.73 -12.86
CA LEU A 79 -4.07 2.15 -11.51
C LEU A 79 -2.75 1.41 -11.28
N SER A 80 -1.76 2.00 -10.60
CA SER A 80 -0.45 1.36 -10.42
C SER A 80 -0.45 0.28 -9.33
N GLY A 81 -1.29 0.46 -8.30
CA GLY A 81 -1.37 -0.41 -7.13
C GLY A 81 -2.81 -0.58 -6.64
N LEU A 82 -3.15 -1.79 -6.18
CA LEU A 82 -4.46 -2.10 -5.61
C LEU A 82 -4.33 -3.12 -4.47
N ASN A 83 -4.89 -2.87 -3.29
CA ASN A 83 -4.93 -3.93 -2.28
C ASN A 83 -5.88 -5.05 -2.71
N PHE A 84 -5.58 -6.29 -2.34
CA PHE A 84 -6.60 -7.31 -2.20
C PHE A 84 -7.56 -6.94 -1.05
N THR A 85 -8.66 -7.69 -0.91
CA THR A 85 -9.61 -7.48 0.18
C THR A 85 -8.93 -7.48 1.56
N GLY A 86 -9.23 -6.44 2.34
CA GLY A 86 -8.76 -6.30 3.72
C GLY A 86 -9.68 -6.95 4.76
N GLY A 87 -10.78 -7.57 4.32
CA GLY A 87 -11.89 -7.95 5.19
C GLY A 87 -12.68 -6.73 5.69
N ASP A 88 -13.36 -6.87 6.81
CA ASP A 88 -14.08 -5.79 7.49
C ASP A 88 -13.10 -4.90 8.27
N MET A 89 -12.44 -4.00 7.53
CA MET A 89 -11.49 -3.05 8.11
C MET A 89 -12.15 -2.10 9.13
N ALA A 90 -13.46 -1.85 9.01
CA ALA A 90 -14.22 -1.03 9.94
C ALA A 90 -14.43 -1.75 11.29
N ALA A 91 -14.62 -3.08 11.27
CA ALA A 91 -14.61 -3.93 12.45
C ALA A 91 -13.20 -4.20 13.02
N GLY A 92 -12.16 -3.65 12.39
CA GLY A 92 -10.77 -3.75 12.86
C GLY A 92 -9.96 -4.87 12.20
N GLU A 93 -10.51 -5.56 11.19
CA GLU A 93 -9.72 -6.50 10.38
C GLU A 93 -8.62 -5.75 9.62
N ARG A 94 -7.51 -6.43 9.37
CA ARG A 94 -6.35 -5.87 8.65
C ARG A 94 -5.82 -6.92 7.70
N GLY A 95 -6.70 -7.43 6.84
CA GLY A 95 -6.41 -8.54 5.94
C GLY A 95 -6.97 -9.87 6.40
N ILE A 96 -7.02 -10.79 5.45
CA ILE A 96 -7.55 -12.15 5.61
C ILE A 96 -6.57 -13.20 5.11
N LEU A 97 -5.37 -12.79 4.69
CA LEU A 97 -4.36 -13.63 4.06
C LEU A 97 -3.97 -14.82 4.97
N SER A 98 -3.82 -14.57 6.26
CA SER A 98 -3.45 -15.56 7.28
C SER A 98 -4.63 -16.32 7.89
N ASP A 99 -5.87 -16.06 7.47
CA ASP A 99 -7.05 -16.76 7.97
C ASP A 99 -7.30 -18.07 7.19
N PRO A 100 -7.08 -19.26 7.79
CA PRO A 100 -7.27 -20.52 7.10
C PRO A 100 -8.73 -20.77 6.69
N ALA A 101 -9.70 -20.17 7.38
CA ALA A 101 -11.12 -20.34 7.09
C ALA A 101 -11.59 -19.49 5.90
N ARG A 102 -10.85 -18.44 5.53
CA ARG A 102 -11.20 -17.49 4.45
C ARG A 102 -10.37 -17.64 3.19
N ARG A 103 -9.64 -18.76 3.03
CA ARG A 103 -8.84 -19.09 1.84
C ARG A 103 -9.64 -19.00 0.53
N ALA A 104 -10.86 -19.54 0.51
CA ALA A 104 -11.71 -19.50 -0.67
C ALA A 104 -12.13 -18.06 -1.02
N GLU A 105 -12.53 -17.28 -0.01
CA GLU A 105 -12.90 -15.87 -0.20
C GLU A 105 -11.72 -15.05 -0.74
N PHE A 106 -10.52 -15.26 -0.21
CA PHE A 106 -9.32 -14.60 -0.70
C PHE A 106 -9.00 -15.01 -2.15
N ALA A 107 -9.10 -16.30 -2.49
CA ALA A 107 -8.88 -16.79 -3.84
C ALA A 107 -9.87 -16.18 -4.85
N ASP A 108 -11.15 -16.08 -4.50
CA ASP A 108 -12.16 -15.43 -5.35
C ASP A 108 -11.85 -13.93 -5.52
N ASN A 109 -11.41 -13.25 -4.46
CA ASN A 109 -10.99 -11.85 -4.54
C ASN A 109 -9.75 -11.66 -5.44
N VAL A 110 -8.80 -12.59 -5.43
CA VAL A 110 -7.59 -12.51 -6.24
C VAL A 110 -7.94 -12.42 -7.73
N ASP A 111 -8.88 -13.23 -8.21
CA ASP A 111 -9.30 -13.19 -9.61
C ASP A 111 -9.98 -11.86 -9.97
N VAL A 112 -10.79 -11.29 -9.07
CA VAL A 112 -11.42 -9.98 -9.27
C VAL A 112 -10.37 -8.87 -9.30
N ALA A 113 -9.49 -8.82 -8.29
CA ALA A 113 -8.48 -7.77 -8.16
C ALA A 113 -7.52 -7.77 -9.36
N VAL A 114 -7.03 -8.94 -9.76
CA VAL A 114 -6.15 -9.08 -10.93
C VAL A 114 -6.89 -8.71 -12.22
N GLY A 115 -8.17 -9.08 -12.37
CA GLY A 115 -8.98 -8.67 -13.53
C GLY A 115 -9.19 -7.16 -13.63
N ILE A 116 -9.37 -6.46 -12.49
CA ILE A 116 -9.40 -4.99 -12.45
C ILE A 116 -8.03 -4.43 -12.88
N GLY A 117 -6.96 -4.98 -12.33
CA GLY A 117 -5.61 -4.54 -12.64
C GLY A 117 -5.21 -4.76 -14.09
N GLU A 118 -5.63 -5.85 -14.73
CA GLU A 118 -5.42 -6.11 -16.15
C GLU A 118 -6.04 -5.02 -17.03
N ARG A 119 -7.25 -4.56 -16.67
CA ARG A 119 -7.98 -3.51 -17.39
C ARG A 119 -7.36 -2.12 -17.22
N LEU A 120 -6.68 -1.88 -16.08
CA LEU A 120 -6.22 -0.55 -15.66
C LEU A 120 -4.70 -0.37 -15.57
N GLY A 121 -3.93 -1.43 -15.87
CA GLY A 121 -2.47 -1.40 -15.89
C GLY A 121 -1.80 -1.53 -14.52
N ALA A 122 -2.40 -2.29 -13.59
CA ALA A 122 -1.81 -2.50 -12.27
C ALA A 122 -0.52 -3.31 -12.33
N THR A 123 0.44 -2.87 -11.52
CA THR A 123 1.79 -3.46 -11.42
C THR A 123 2.07 -4.09 -10.07
N GLY A 124 1.27 -3.76 -9.04
CA GLY A 124 1.41 -4.30 -7.70
C GLY A 124 0.07 -4.50 -7.02
N PHE A 125 -0.05 -5.58 -6.24
CA PHE A 125 -1.23 -5.85 -5.43
C PHE A 125 -0.86 -6.14 -3.98
N ASN A 126 -1.28 -5.29 -3.03
CA ASN A 126 -0.94 -5.48 -1.63
C ASN A 126 -1.91 -6.44 -0.92
N ALA A 127 -1.37 -7.51 -0.34
CA ALA A 127 -2.10 -8.47 0.45
C ALA A 127 -1.84 -8.22 1.94
N LEU A 128 -2.83 -7.64 2.63
CA LEU A 128 -2.74 -7.46 4.07
C LEU A 128 -2.70 -8.82 4.79
N TYR A 129 -1.75 -9.00 5.71
CA TYR A 129 -1.48 -10.29 6.35
C TYR A 129 -2.68 -10.82 7.15
N GLY A 130 -3.40 -9.95 7.85
CA GLY A 130 -4.43 -10.30 8.81
C GLY A 130 -3.96 -10.20 10.26
N ASN A 131 -4.90 -9.93 11.16
CA ASN A 131 -4.63 -9.98 12.59
C ASN A 131 -4.48 -11.43 13.05
N ARG A 132 -3.65 -11.68 14.07
CA ARG A 132 -3.62 -12.98 14.74
C ARG A 132 -5.00 -13.34 15.27
N LEU A 133 -5.47 -14.53 14.92
CA LEU A 133 -6.74 -15.10 15.38
C LEU A 133 -6.49 -15.96 16.62
N ASP A 134 -7.33 -15.78 17.64
CA ASP A 134 -7.24 -16.56 18.87
C ASP A 134 -7.71 -18.00 18.63
N GLY A 135 -7.13 -18.95 19.37
CA GLY A 135 -7.51 -20.36 19.30
C GLY A 135 -6.96 -21.09 18.07
N LEU A 136 -6.24 -20.41 17.18
CA LEU A 136 -5.50 -21.02 16.07
C LEU A 136 -3.99 -21.00 16.35
N ASP A 137 -3.31 -22.05 15.92
CA ASP A 137 -1.84 -22.09 15.94
C ASP A 137 -1.28 -20.97 15.04
N PRO A 138 -0.40 -20.09 15.54
CA PRO A 138 0.28 -19.09 14.71
C PRO A 138 0.98 -19.69 13.49
N ALA A 139 1.57 -20.89 13.61
CA ALA A 139 2.25 -21.53 12.49
C ALA A 139 1.29 -21.87 11.36
N ALA A 140 0.10 -22.38 11.67
CA ALA A 140 -0.94 -22.70 10.68
C ALA A 140 -1.51 -21.45 9.99
N GLN A 141 -1.62 -20.33 10.73
CA GLN A 141 -1.99 -19.03 10.15
C GLN A 141 -0.91 -18.54 9.18
N ASP A 142 0.37 -18.72 9.51
CA ASP A 142 1.45 -18.34 8.63
C ASP A 142 1.56 -19.23 7.38
N GLU A 143 1.26 -20.53 7.51
CA GLU A 143 1.19 -21.44 6.36
C GLU A 143 0.05 -21.02 5.42
N ALA A 144 -1.14 -20.70 5.97
CA ALA A 144 -2.23 -20.14 5.18
C ALA A 144 -1.82 -18.84 4.47
N ALA A 145 -1.10 -17.96 5.16
CA ALA A 145 -0.63 -16.71 4.58
C ALA A 145 0.33 -16.95 3.41
N ALA A 146 1.31 -17.83 3.58
CA ALA A 146 2.28 -18.14 2.53
C ALA A 146 1.63 -18.80 1.31
N GLU A 147 0.70 -19.74 1.52
CA GLU A 147 -0.04 -20.41 0.44
C GLU A 147 -0.91 -19.42 -0.36
N ASN A 148 -1.67 -18.59 0.34
CA ASN A 148 -2.53 -17.58 -0.27
C ASN A 148 -1.70 -16.51 -1.00
N LEU A 149 -0.57 -16.08 -0.42
CA LEU A 149 0.30 -15.08 -1.04
C LEU A 149 0.97 -15.64 -2.30
N ALA A 150 1.38 -16.91 -2.28
CA ALA A 150 1.90 -17.59 -3.47
C ALA A 150 0.83 -17.69 -4.58
N LEU A 151 -0.43 -17.93 -4.21
CA LEU A 151 -1.56 -17.92 -5.15
C LEU A 151 -1.78 -16.54 -5.76
N ALA A 152 -1.78 -15.49 -4.93
CA ALA A 152 -1.90 -14.10 -5.38
C ALA A 152 -0.73 -13.71 -6.31
N GLY A 153 0.50 -14.07 -5.95
CA GLY A 153 1.70 -13.82 -6.76
C GLY A 153 1.60 -14.44 -8.14
N ARG A 154 1.26 -15.74 -8.23
CA ARG A 154 1.07 -16.41 -9.53
C ARG A 154 -0.03 -15.77 -10.37
N ALA A 155 -1.10 -15.28 -9.74
CA ALA A 155 -2.18 -14.61 -10.45
C ALA A 155 -1.76 -13.24 -10.99
N ALA A 156 -1.11 -12.42 -10.16
CA ALA A 156 -0.57 -11.12 -10.56
C ALA A 156 0.48 -11.25 -11.68
N ALA A 157 1.36 -12.27 -11.60
CA ALA A 157 2.38 -12.52 -12.60
C ALA A 157 1.82 -12.78 -14.02
N ARG A 158 0.58 -13.28 -14.14
CA ARG A 158 -0.09 -13.48 -15.44
C ARG A 158 -0.24 -12.18 -16.25
N ILE A 159 -0.32 -11.04 -15.55
CA ILE A 159 -0.46 -9.72 -16.17
C ILE A 159 0.82 -8.88 -16.07
N GLY A 160 1.94 -9.49 -15.66
CA GLY A 160 3.22 -8.80 -15.45
C GLY A 160 3.28 -7.96 -14.18
N ALA A 161 2.37 -8.18 -13.23
CA ALA A 161 2.35 -7.55 -11.91
C ALA A 161 2.95 -8.45 -10.83
N VAL A 162 3.12 -7.91 -9.62
CA VAL A 162 3.58 -8.66 -8.44
C VAL A 162 2.58 -8.58 -7.30
N ALA A 163 2.52 -9.62 -6.46
CA ALA A 163 1.86 -9.52 -5.16
C ALA A 163 2.83 -8.94 -4.13
N LEU A 164 2.31 -8.08 -3.26
CA LEU A 164 3.06 -7.33 -2.26
C LEU A 164 2.60 -7.73 -0.86
N LEU A 165 3.54 -7.76 0.09
CA LEU A 165 3.25 -7.93 1.51
C LEU A 165 3.88 -6.79 2.30
N GLU A 166 3.13 -6.29 3.28
CA GLU A 166 3.46 -5.05 3.99
C GLU A 166 3.43 -5.23 5.52
N PRO A 167 4.48 -4.79 6.23
CA PRO A 167 4.44 -4.55 7.67
C PRO A 167 3.54 -3.35 8.00
N ILE A 168 2.66 -3.47 9.00
CA ILE A 168 1.73 -2.39 9.38
C ILE A 168 1.94 -2.01 10.85
N SER A 169 1.79 -0.72 11.14
CA SER A 169 1.91 -0.16 12.49
C SER A 169 0.55 0.24 13.08
N GLY A 170 0.52 0.41 14.41
CA GLY A 170 -0.67 0.87 15.14
C GLY A 170 -1.75 -0.17 15.41
N ILE A 171 -1.51 -1.46 15.11
CA ILE A 171 -2.48 -2.55 15.32
C ILE A 171 -1.84 -3.69 16.11
N ASP A 172 -2.12 -3.77 17.41
CA ASP A 172 -1.48 -4.72 18.34
C ASP A 172 -1.49 -6.17 17.86
N ARG A 173 -2.60 -6.62 17.26
CA ARG A 173 -2.78 -8.01 16.80
C ARG A 173 -2.12 -8.30 15.45
N TYR A 174 -1.66 -7.29 14.71
CA TYR A 174 -1.00 -7.49 13.43
C TYR A 174 0.46 -7.94 13.67
N PRO A 175 0.89 -9.08 13.12
CA PRO A 175 2.16 -9.70 13.53
C PRO A 175 3.38 -9.22 12.74
N LEU A 176 3.22 -8.63 11.54
CA LEU A 176 4.35 -8.18 10.73
C LEU A 176 4.67 -6.72 11.05
N ARG A 177 5.80 -6.47 11.71
CA ARG A 177 6.16 -5.13 12.19
C ARG A 177 7.40 -4.57 11.54
N THR A 178 8.32 -5.44 11.14
CA THR A 178 9.59 -5.11 10.50
C THR A 178 9.63 -5.59 9.06
N ALA A 179 10.55 -5.07 8.26
CA ALA A 179 10.80 -5.57 6.91
C ALA A 179 11.19 -7.06 6.93
N ALA A 180 11.97 -7.47 7.95
CA ALA A 180 12.38 -8.86 8.13
C ALA A 180 11.19 -9.80 8.37
N ASP A 181 10.16 -9.37 9.10
CA ASP A 181 8.95 -10.19 9.32
C ASP A 181 8.24 -10.48 8.00
N ALA A 182 8.06 -9.46 7.16
CA ALA A 182 7.43 -9.63 5.85
C ALA A 182 8.31 -10.51 4.94
N VAL A 183 9.62 -10.26 4.87
CA VAL A 183 10.56 -11.07 4.07
C VAL A 183 10.54 -12.54 4.49
N ALA A 184 10.45 -12.84 5.79
CA ALA A 184 10.34 -14.21 6.27
C ALA A 184 9.06 -14.91 5.76
N VAL A 185 7.94 -14.20 5.61
CA VAL A 185 6.72 -14.74 4.97
C VAL A 185 6.94 -14.91 3.47
N LEU A 186 7.57 -13.95 2.78
CA LEU A 186 7.89 -14.06 1.37
C LEU A 186 8.73 -15.32 1.08
N ASP A 187 9.76 -15.58 1.88
CA ASP A 187 10.64 -16.76 1.73
C ASP A 187 9.88 -18.07 1.86
N ARG A 188 8.89 -18.12 2.76
CA ARG A 188 8.04 -19.30 2.96
C ARG A 188 7.14 -19.60 1.76
N THR A 189 6.85 -18.62 0.90
CA THR A 189 6.05 -18.87 -0.30
C THR A 189 6.79 -19.72 -1.34
N GLY A 190 8.13 -19.70 -1.33
CA GLY A 190 8.96 -20.30 -2.39
C GLY A 190 8.73 -19.68 -3.78
N SER A 191 8.20 -18.46 -3.86
CA SER A 191 7.85 -17.76 -5.10
C SER A 191 8.67 -16.48 -5.30
N ASP A 192 9.07 -16.23 -6.55
CA ASP A 192 9.70 -14.96 -6.96
C ASP A 192 8.68 -13.88 -7.36
N ASP A 193 7.39 -14.26 -7.46
CA ASP A 193 6.27 -13.39 -7.86
C ASP A 193 5.71 -12.55 -6.70
N VAL A 194 6.35 -12.63 -5.53
CA VAL A 194 5.95 -11.92 -4.31
C VAL A 194 7.07 -11.02 -3.83
N ARG A 195 6.73 -9.82 -3.39
CA ARG A 195 7.70 -8.77 -3.05
C ARG A 195 7.30 -8.01 -1.78
N LEU A 196 8.26 -7.33 -1.18
CA LEU A 196 8.06 -6.45 -0.04
C LEU A 196 7.43 -5.13 -0.52
N LEU A 197 6.35 -4.71 0.13
CA LEU A 197 5.93 -3.31 0.15
C LEU A 197 6.70 -2.62 1.28
N LEU A 198 7.60 -1.71 0.93
CA LEU A 198 8.34 -0.91 1.88
C LEU A 198 7.62 0.41 2.15
N ASP A 199 6.73 0.44 3.14
CA ASP A 199 6.24 1.71 3.71
C ASP A 199 7.19 2.19 4.81
N VAL A 200 7.91 3.27 4.54
CA VAL A 200 8.88 3.86 5.48
C VAL A 200 8.22 4.37 6.76
N PHE A 201 6.96 4.78 6.71
CA PHE A 201 6.21 5.22 7.89
C PHE A 201 5.95 4.06 8.83
N HIS A 202 5.43 2.94 8.31
CA HIS A 202 5.11 1.77 9.12
C HIS A 202 6.36 1.18 9.77
N LEU A 203 7.46 1.06 9.03
CA LEU A 203 8.75 0.60 9.57
C LEU A 203 9.23 1.51 10.72
N ALA A 204 9.29 2.82 10.50
CA ALA A 204 9.76 3.75 11.51
C ALA A 204 8.88 3.75 12.78
N VAL A 205 7.55 3.74 12.63
CA VAL A 205 6.63 3.75 13.77
C VAL A 205 6.69 2.45 14.59
N ASN A 206 6.96 1.31 13.92
CA ASN A 206 7.17 0.04 14.61
C ASN A 206 8.55 -0.07 15.29
N GLY A 207 9.44 0.92 15.10
CA GLY A 207 10.79 0.91 15.67
C GLY A 207 11.81 0.14 14.82
N ASP A 208 11.47 -0.20 13.57
CA ASP A 208 12.42 -0.69 12.59
C ASP A 208 13.27 0.47 12.04
N ASP A 209 14.39 0.16 11.39
CA ASP A 209 15.24 1.14 10.71
C ASP A 209 14.99 1.06 9.19
N PRO A 210 14.24 2.01 8.60
CA PRO A 210 13.95 1.99 7.16
C PRO A 210 15.21 2.01 6.30
N ALA A 211 16.28 2.66 6.76
CA ALA A 211 17.51 2.79 6.01
C ALA A 211 18.28 1.46 5.97
N ALA A 212 18.32 0.76 7.11
CA ALA A 212 18.88 -0.60 7.19
C ALA A 212 18.02 -1.62 6.43
N ALA A 213 16.69 -1.52 6.50
CA ALA A 213 15.77 -2.39 5.77
C ALA A 213 15.96 -2.26 4.25
N ILE A 214 16.14 -1.03 3.73
CA ILE A 214 16.46 -0.81 2.32
C ILE A 214 17.76 -1.51 1.93
N ASP A 215 18.83 -1.35 2.71
CA ASP A 215 20.12 -1.97 2.39
C ASP A 215 20.08 -3.50 2.40
N GLN A 216 19.36 -4.08 3.35
CA GLN A 216 19.32 -5.52 3.56
C GLN A 216 18.39 -6.25 2.60
N HIS A 217 17.35 -5.57 2.12
CA HIS A 217 16.25 -6.19 1.36
C HIS A 217 15.98 -5.50 0.01
N ALA A 218 16.94 -4.75 -0.51
CA ALA A 218 16.81 -4.01 -1.77
C ALA A 218 16.26 -4.86 -2.94
N ASP A 219 16.75 -6.09 -3.06
CA ASP A 219 16.35 -7.06 -4.09
C ASP A 219 14.94 -7.62 -3.88
N ARG A 220 14.36 -7.43 -2.70
CA ARG A 220 13.02 -7.90 -2.32
C ARG A 220 11.95 -6.81 -2.45
N ILE A 221 12.34 -5.54 -2.52
CA ILE A 221 11.40 -4.41 -2.62
C ILE A 221 10.70 -4.43 -3.98
N GLY A 222 9.37 -4.54 -3.96
CA GLY A 222 8.51 -4.46 -5.15
C GLY A 222 7.73 -3.16 -5.23
N HIS A 223 7.51 -2.49 -4.10
CA HIS A 223 6.82 -1.22 -4.04
C HIS A 223 7.26 -0.39 -2.82
N VAL A 224 7.13 0.93 -2.91
CA VAL A 224 7.55 1.87 -1.85
C VAL A 224 6.45 2.89 -1.60
N GLN A 225 6.04 3.01 -0.34
CA GLN A 225 5.12 4.04 0.13
C GLN A 225 5.85 5.01 1.07
N ILE A 226 5.43 6.28 1.05
CA ILE A 226 5.97 7.32 1.92
C ILE A 226 4.88 8.10 2.64
N ALA A 227 5.13 8.32 3.93
CA ALA A 227 4.52 9.33 4.78
C ALA A 227 5.52 9.72 5.87
N ASP A 228 5.40 10.91 6.43
CA ASP A 228 6.28 11.36 7.49
C ASP A 228 5.87 10.80 8.86
N ALA A 229 6.85 10.64 9.75
CA ALA A 229 6.64 10.21 11.12
C ALA A 229 7.33 11.15 12.12
N PRO A 230 6.70 11.45 13.26
CA PRO A 230 5.36 11.04 13.67
C PRO A 230 4.24 11.77 12.89
N GLY A 231 3.02 11.18 12.86
CA GLY A 231 1.81 11.85 12.38
C GLY A 231 1.20 11.32 11.08
N ARG A 232 1.97 10.60 10.25
CA ARG A 232 1.56 10.11 8.91
C ARG A 232 1.12 11.24 7.98
N GLY A 233 1.72 12.42 8.14
CA GLY A 233 1.48 13.59 7.30
C GLY A 233 2.37 13.60 6.06
N GLU A 234 2.23 14.66 5.28
CA GLU A 234 3.11 14.99 4.16
C GLU A 234 4.60 14.98 4.60
N PRO A 235 5.55 14.55 3.76
CA PRO A 235 6.98 14.75 4.01
C PRO A 235 7.33 16.20 4.39
N GLY A 236 8.07 16.36 5.48
CA GLY A 236 8.42 17.65 6.09
C GLY A 236 7.55 18.05 7.29
N THR A 237 6.53 17.24 7.64
CA THR A 237 5.68 17.46 8.83
C THR A 237 6.15 16.68 10.06
N GLY A 238 7.06 15.73 9.88
CA GLY A 238 7.67 14.91 10.91
C GLY A 238 9.19 15.04 10.91
N THR A 239 9.88 13.93 11.16
CA THR A 239 11.34 13.88 11.36
C THR A 239 12.03 12.88 10.44
N LEU A 240 11.29 12.12 9.64
CA LEU A 240 11.91 11.12 8.78
C LEU A 240 12.70 11.80 7.66
N PRO A 241 13.90 11.31 7.34
CA PRO A 241 14.70 11.83 6.23
C PRO A 241 14.19 11.26 4.89
N ILE A 242 12.92 11.52 4.55
CA ILE A 242 12.20 10.90 3.42
C ILE A 242 12.97 11.01 2.10
N ALA A 243 13.50 12.20 1.77
CA ALA A 243 14.28 12.41 0.56
C ALA A 243 15.49 11.48 0.47
N ALA A 244 16.22 11.33 1.59
CA ALA A 244 17.39 10.47 1.65
C ALA A 244 17.03 8.98 1.58
N LEU A 245 15.89 8.58 2.15
CA LEU A 245 15.38 7.21 2.05
C LEU A 245 14.95 6.87 0.62
N VAL A 246 14.26 7.79 -0.06
CA VAL A 246 13.89 7.63 -1.48
C VAL A 246 15.14 7.56 -2.37
N ASP A 247 16.13 8.43 -2.14
CA ASP A 247 17.38 8.38 -2.88
C ASP A 247 18.14 7.06 -2.65
N ARG A 248 18.09 6.53 -1.43
CA ARG A 248 18.70 5.25 -1.07
C ARG A 248 18.04 4.08 -1.79
N VAL A 249 16.71 4.00 -1.82
CA VAL A 249 16.01 2.89 -2.49
C VAL A 249 16.21 2.94 -4.01
N VAL A 250 16.26 4.14 -4.60
CA VAL A 250 16.58 4.32 -6.02
C VAL A 250 18.03 3.91 -6.32
N ALA A 251 19.00 4.32 -5.47
CA ALA A 251 20.40 3.92 -5.60
C ALA A 251 20.58 2.40 -5.46
N ALA A 252 19.75 1.75 -4.64
CA ALA A 252 19.73 0.31 -4.45
C ALA A 252 19.11 -0.47 -5.63
N GLY A 253 18.54 0.23 -6.62
CA GLY A 253 18.07 -0.38 -7.88
C GLY A 253 16.57 -0.36 -8.08
N TYR A 254 15.77 0.16 -7.14
CA TYR A 254 14.32 0.29 -7.33
C TYR A 254 13.99 1.27 -8.46
N ARG A 255 13.07 0.88 -9.34
CA ARG A 255 12.63 1.65 -10.52
C ARG A 255 11.11 1.81 -10.62
N GLY A 256 10.36 1.27 -9.66
CA GLY A 256 8.92 1.42 -9.61
C GLY A 256 8.50 2.82 -9.17
N ARG A 257 7.18 3.03 -9.08
CA ARG A 257 6.61 4.29 -8.58
C ARG A 257 6.84 4.43 -7.07
N ILE A 258 7.05 5.66 -6.60
CA ILE A 258 6.96 5.99 -5.17
C ILE A 258 5.53 6.44 -4.88
N SER A 259 4.86 5.76 -3.95
CA SER A 259 3.50 6.09 -3.55
C SER A 259 3.46 7.12 -2.43
N LEU A 260 2.61 8.12 -2.63
CA LEU A 260 2.26 9.12 -1.62
C LEU A 260 1.06 8.62 -0.81
N GLU A 261 1.32 8.06 0.38
CA GLU A 261 0.28 7.47 1.25
C GLU A 261 0.27 8.11 2.65
N TYR A 262 -0.06 9.40 2.69
CA TYR A 262 -0.19 10.17 3.92
C TYR A 262 -1.59 10.77 4.08
N ARG A 263 -1.90 11.19 5.31
CA ARG A 263 -3.07 12.01 5.60
C ARG A 263 -2.70 13.48 5.44
N PRO A 264 -3.31 14.22 4.50
CA PRO A 264 -3.05 15.65 4.39
C PRO A 264 -3.30 16.40 5.70
N VAL A 265 -2.32 17.19 6.14
CA VAL A 265 -2.47 18.11 7.28
C VAL A 265 -2.32 19.58 6.88
N THR A 266 -2.02 19.84 5.61
CA THR A 266 -1.88 21.17 5.03
C THR A 266 -3.01 21.49 4.05
N ALA A 267 -3.18 22.77 3.70
CA ALA A 267 -4.22 23.19 2.76
C ALA A 267 -3.94 22.76 1.31
N ASP A 268 -2.65 22.67 0.95
CA ASP A 268 -2.19 22.12 -0.31
C ASP A 268 -1.43 20.81 -0.03
N PRO A 269 -2.07 19.64 -0.21
CA PRO A 269 -1.47 18.34 0.13
C PRO A 269 -0.19 18.03 -0.65
N PHE A 270 0.11 18.75 -1.74
CA PHE A 270 1.28 18.54 -2.58
C PHE A 270 2.21 19.75 -2.61
N GLY A 271 1.94 20.81 -1.83
CA GLY A 271 2.75 22.03 -1.82
C GLY A 271 4.19 21.84 -1.30
N TRP A 272 4.45 20.70 -0.65
CA TRP A 272 5.78 20.26 -0.23
C TRP A 272 6.60 19.66 -1.39
N LEU A 273 5.94 19.20 -2.45
CA LEU A 273 6.56 18.34 -3.46
C LEU A 273 7.13 19.15 -4.62
N THR A 274 8.37 18.82 -4.97
CA THR A 274 8.96 19.11 -6.28
C THR A 274 9.43 17.79 -6.90
N VAL A 275 9.48 17.72 -8.23
CA VAL A 275 9.86 16.49 -8.95
C VAL A 275 11.12 16.70 -9.79
N ARG A 276 11.93 15.64 -9.93
CA ARG A 276 13.13 15.60 -10.78
C ARG A 276 13.17 14.35 -11.66
#